data_AF-A0A6P2C2U2-F1
#
_entry.id   AF-A0A6P2C2U2-F1
#
_cell.length_a   1.000
_cell.length_b   1.000
_cell.length_c   1.000
_cell.angle_alpha   90.00
_cell.angle_beta   90.00
_cell.angle_gamma   90.00
#
_symmetry.space_group_name_H-M   'P 1'
#
loop_
_entity.id
_entity.type
_entity.pdbx_description
1 polymer ?
#
loop_
_entity_poly.entity_id
_entity_poly.type
_entity_poly.pdbx_seq_one_letter_code
_entity_poly.pdbx_strand_id
1 'polypeptide(L)'
;MAEEQRKRAAFLATPVGSATAAKKAGHRFFEVQLQVGGHEGTAGFGSTTSRRSASSSAATLEEIEKLGWHLEHASYFFMITRESSTDHFMATGQSTAITGVTVGVYLFRNTNVGSSGE
;
A
#
# COMPACT_ATOMS: atom_id res chain seq x y z
N MET A 1 6.40 -8.49 -29.92
CA MET A 1 5.77 -7.14 -29.79
C MET A 1 4.75 -7.07 -28.65
N ALA A 2 3.73 -7.94 -28.58
CA ALA A 2 2.68 -7.87 -27.54
C ALA A 2 3.11 -8.26 -26.11
N GLU A 3 4.14 -9.09 -25.97
CA GLU A 3 4.63 -9.55 -24.65
C GLU A 3 5.51 -8.50 -23.96
N GLU A 4 6.29 -7.76 -24.75
CA GLU A 4 7.17 -6.69 -24.27
C GLU A 4 6.39 -5.48 -23.77
N GLN A 5 5.28 -5.15 -24.44
CA GLN A 5 4.35 -4.11 -23.99
C GLN A 5 3.66 -4.51 -22.68
N ARG A 6 3.29 -5.79 -22.52
CA ARG A 6 2.72 -6.29 -21.25
C ARG A 6 3.71 -6.21 -20.09
N LYS A 7 4.99 -6.56 -20.32
CA LYS A 7 6.03 -6.42 -19.30
C LYS A 7 6.27 -4.96 -18.91
N ARG A 8 6.25 -4.04 -19.87
CA ARG A 8 6.35 -2.59 -19.59
C ARG A 8 5.13 -2.07 -18.83
N ALA A 9 3.92 -2.46 -19.21
CA ALA A 9 2.71 -2.06 -18.51
C ALA A 9 2.67 -2.61 -17.07
N ALA A 10 3.07 -3.86 -16.87
CA ALA A 10 3.19 -4.47 -15.55
C ALA A 10 4.25 -3.76 -14.69
N PHE A 11 5.39 -3.38 -15.29
CA PHE A 11 6.41 -2.60 -14.60
C PHE A 11 5.90 -1.19 -14.22
N LEU A 12 5.19 -0.51 -15.12
CA LEU A 12 4.60 0.80 -14.84
C LEU A 12 3.54 0.74 -13.74
N ALA A 13 2.84 -0.38 -13.58
CA ALA A 13 1.90 -0.61 -12.48
C ALA A 13 2.59 -0.83 -11.12
N THR A 14 3.91 -1.07 -11.10
CA THR A 14 4.65 -1.12 -9.83
C THR A 14 4.84 0.30 -9.27
N PRO A 15 4.93 0.45 -7.94
CA PRO A 15 5.27 1.73 -7.28
C PRO A 15 6.47 2.45 -7.90
N VAL A 16 7.55 1.70 -8.17
CA VAL A 16 8.81 2.22 -8.72
C VAL A 16 8.66 2.62 -10.18
N GLY A 17 7.93 1.84 -10.99
CA GLY A 17 7.64 2.18 -12.38
C GLY A 17 6.74 3.40 -12.51
N SER A 18 5.73 3.52 -11.63
CA SER A 18 4.89 4.71 -11.52
C SER A 18 5.70 5.96 -11.13
N ALA A 19 6.60 5.84 -10.15
CA ALA A 19 7.51 6.92 -9.76
C ALA A 19 8.44 7.34 -10.90
N THR A 20 8.94 6.37 -11.67
CA THR A 20 9.78 6.62 -12.86
C THR A 20 9.01 7.37 -13.95
N ALA A 21 7.77 6.95 -14.23
CA ALA A 21 6.90 7.60 -15.20
C ALA A 21 6.53 9.03 -14.77
N ALA A 22 6.18 9.21 -13.49
CA ALA A 22 5.86 10.52 -12.94
C ALA A 22 7.04 11.49 -13.06
N LYS A 23 8.27 10.99 -12.87
CA LYS A 23 9.47 11.79 -12.99
C LYS A 23 9.75 12.19 -14.44
N LYS A 24 9.58 11.26 -15.39
CA LYS A 24 9.68 11.56 -16.84
C LYS A 24 8.63 12.57 -17.31
N ALA A 25 7.44 12.54 -16.72
CA ALA A 25 6.38 13.51 -17.00
C ALA A 25 6.62 14.90 -16.33
N GLY A 26 7.67 15.05 -15.51
CA GLY A 26 8.01 16.33 -14.89
C GLY A 26 7.14 16.71 -13.69
N HIS A 27 6.47 15.74 -13.06
CA HIS A 27 5.69 16.03 -11.85
C HIS A 27 6.59 16.52 -10.72
N ARG A 28 6.07 17.47 -9.94
CA ARG A 28 6.73 18.01 -8.73
C ARG A 28 6.52 17.10 -7.52
N PHE A 29 5.38 16.44 -7.47
CA PHE A 29 4.98 15.57 -6.37
C PHE A 29 4.59 14.20 -6.90
N PHE A 30 4.84 13.17 -6.11
CA PHE A 30 4.43 11.80 -6.38
C PHE A 30 3.89 11.18 -5.10
N GLU A 31 2.65 10.70 -5.13
CA GLU A 31 2.04 9.97 -4.03
C GLU A 31 2.01 8.48 -4.36
N VAL A 32 2.33 7.65 -3.37
CA VAL A 32 2.14 6.21 -3.45
C VAL A 32 1.51 5.67 -2.18
N GLN A 33 0.58 4.73 -2.35
CA GLN A 33 -0.09 4.04 -1.26
C GLN A 33 0.41 2.60 -1.21
N LEU A 34 0.96 2.20 -0.06
CA LEU A 34 1.53 0.86 0.14
C LEU A 34 0.82 0.20 1.33
N GLN A 35 0.40 -1.04 1.15
CA GLN A 35 -0.10 -1.85 2.26
C GLN A 35 1.08 -2.29 3.12
N VAL A 36 1.16 -1.78 4.35
CA VAL A 36 2.25 -2.06 5.30
C VAL A 36 1.85 -3.07 6.38
N GLY A 37 0.58 -3.46 6.41
CA GLY A 37 0.12 -4.47 7.35
C GLY A 37 -1.29 -4.97 7.07
N GLY A 38 -1.62 -6.05 7.76
CA GLY A 38 -2.94 -6.68 7.74
C GLY A 38 -3.26 -7.28 9.10
N HIS A 39 -4.53 -7.25 9.45
CA HIS A 39 -5.09 -7.92 10.60
C HIS A 39 -6.24 -8.81 10.15
N GLU A 40 -6.14 -10.10 10.43
CA GLU A 40 -7.22 -11.07 10.25
C GLU A 40 -7.52 -11.70 11.61
N GLY A 41 -8.73 -11.47 12.11
CA GLY A 41 -9.20 -12.07 13.36
C GLY A 41 -10.53 -12.79 13.15
N THR A 42 -10.63 -14.01 13.70
CA THR A 42 -11.89 -14.77 13.77
C THR A 42 -12.23 -15.03 15.23
N ALA A 43 -13.38 -14.53 15.69
CA ALA A 43 -13.93 -14.88 17.01
C ALA A 43 -14.98 -15.98 16.85
N GLY A 44 -14.95 -16.99 17.73
CA GLY A 44 -15.96 -18.05 17.83
C GLY A 44 -16.09 -18.53 19.29
N PHE A 45 -17.16 -19.27 19.61
CA PHE A 45 -17.40 -19.74 20.98
C PHE A 45 -16.21 -20.58 21.49
N GLY A 46 -15.46 -20.02 22.45
CA GLY A 46 -14.32 -20.68 23.11
C GLY A 46 -12.94 -20.50 22.46
N SER A 47 -12.80 -19.78 21.35
CA SER A 47 -11.47 -19.55 20.73
C SER A 47 -11.39 -18.23 19.96
N THR A 48 -10.28 -17.51 20.18
CA THR A 48 -9.89 -16.31 19.43
C THR A 48 -8.60 -16.61 18.70
N THR A 49 -8.64 -16.68 17.37
CA THR A 49 -7.43 -16.69 16.53
C THR A 49 -7.27 -15.33 15.87
N SER A 50 -6.11 -14.70 16.05
CA SER A 50 -5.74 -13.47 15.36
C SER A 50 -4.38 -13.62 14.71
N ARG A 51 -4.27 -13.19 13.45
CA ARG A 51 -3.01 -13.14 12.71
C ARG A 51 -2.75 -11.70 12.30
N ARG A 52 -1.63 -11.16 12.77
CA ARG A 52 -1.12 -9.84 12.38
C ARG A 52 0.04 -10.04 11.42
N SER A 53 -0.02 -9.39 10.28
CA SER A 53 1.06 -9.34 9.31
C SER A 53 1.55 -7.90 9.21
N ALA A 54 2.86 -7.69 9.29
CA ALA A 54 3.49 -6.40 9.01
C ALA A 54 4.50 -6.62 7.89
N SER A 55 4.44 -5.77 6.87
CA SER A 55 5.38 -5.78 5.74
C SER A 55 6.06 -4.43 5.69
N SER A 56 7.39 -4.44 5.57
CA SER A 56 8.16 -3.21 5.45
C SER A 56 8.03 -2.64 4.04
N SER A 57 7.64 -1.38 3.93
CA SER A 57 7.68 -0.59 2.70
C SER A 57 9.07 -0.02 2.39
N ALA A 58 10.04 -0.16 3.31
CA ALA A 58 11.32 0.54 3.24
C ALA A 58 12.09 0.28 1.94
N ALA A 59 12.14 -0.97 1.46
CA ALA A 59 12.85 -1.30 0.22
C ALA A 59 12.26 -0.55 -1.00
N THR A 60 10.94 -0.46 -1.09
CA THR A 60 10.27 0.26 -2.17
C THR A 60 10.48 1.77 -2.06
N LEU A 61 10.44 2.33 -0.85
CA LEU A 61 10.70 3.75 -0.63
C LEU A 61 12.14 4.11 -1.00
N GLU A 62 13.10 3.26 -0.64
CA GLU A 62 14.52 3.44 -1.01
C GLU A 62 14.74 3.42 -2.53
N GLU A 63 14.07 2.50 -3.25
CA GLU A 63 14.11 2.48 -4.72
C GLU A 63 13.53 3.76 -5.33
N ILE A 64 12.44 4.29 -4.75
CA ILE A 64 11.85 5.56 -5.19
C ILE A 64 12.81 6.73 -4.91
N GLU A 65 13.46 6.77 -3.75
CA GLU A 65 14.44 7.82 -3.44
C GLU A 65 15.67 7.79 -4.35
N LYS A 66 16.15 6.58 -4.70
CA LYS A 66 17.24 6.40 -5.68
C LYS A 66 16.91 6.96 -7.07
N LEU A 67 15.63 7.03 -7.44
CA LEU A 67 15.19 7.70 -8.66
C LEU A 67 15.29 9.23 -8.57
N GLY A 68 15.65 9.79 -7.41
CA GLY A 68 15.73 11.22 -7.11
C GLY A 68 14.37 11.82 -6.75
N TRP A 69 13.55 11.05 -6.05
CA TRP A 69 12.44 11.55 -5.27
C TRP A 69 12.92 11.74 -3.83
N HIS A 70 12.32 12.66 -3.08
CA HIS A 70 12.61 12.84 -1.67
C HIS A 70 11.32 12.67 -0.88
N LEU A 71 11.32 11.78 0.10
CA LEU A 71 10.14 11.56 0.93
C LEU A 71 9.88 12.79 1.82
N GLU A 72 8.76 13.47 1.58
CA GLU A 72 8.35 14.66 2.35
C GLU A 72 7.41 14.28 3.50
N HIS A 73 6.48 13.36 3.24
CA HIS A 73 5.47 13.01 4.22
C HIS A 73 5.08 11.53 4.15
N ALA A 74 4.79 10.96 5.31
CA ALA A 74 4.23 9.63 5.45
C ALA A 74 3.03 9.67 6.39
N SER A 75 1.86 9.25 5.92
CA SER A 75 0.65 9.10 6.73
C SER A 75 0.25 7.63 6.76
N TYR A 76 -0.36 7.17 7.85
CA TYR A 76 -0.84 5.81 7.97
C TYR A 76 -2.29 5.82 8.41
N PHE A 77 -3.12 5.00 7.78
CA PHE A 77 -4.49 4.77 8.21
C PHE A 77 -4.83 3.28 8.16
N PHE A 78 -5.76 2.88 9.01
CA PHE A 78 -6.28 1.51 9.05
C PHE A 78 -7.63 1.47 8.36
N MET A 79 -7.79 0.60 7.37
CA MET A 79 -9.04 0.39 6.66
C MET A 79 -9.59 -1.00 7.03
N ILE A 80 -10.84 -1.06 7.50
CA ILE A 80 -11.54 -2.32 7.72
C ILE A 80 -12.09 -2.78 6.36
N THR A 81 -11.61 -3.92 5.86
CA THR A 81 -11.93 -4.43 4.52
C THR A 81 -13.14 -5.37 4.51
N ARG A 82 -13.41 -6.07 5.61
CA ARG A 82 -14.64 -6.85 5.79
C ARG A 82 -15.04 -6.90 7.25
N GLU A 83 -16.35 -6.71 7.47
CA GLU A 83 -17.06 -7.11 8.66
C GLU A 83 -18.08 -8.17 8.18
N SER A 84 -17.76 -9.45 8.32
CA SER A 84 -18.71 -10.52 7.98
C SER A 84 -19.27 -11.07 9.28
N SER A 85 -20.47 -10.62 9.64
CA SER A 85 -21.26 -11.23 10.72
C SER A 85 -22.11 -12.32 10.10
N THR A 86 -21.64 -13.57 10.17
CA THR A 86 -22.45 -14.72 9.75
C THR A 86 -23.33 -15.12 10.93
N ASP A 87 -24.60 -14.72 10.90
CA ASP A 87 -25.60 -15.14 11.88
C ASP A 87 -26.07 -16.57 11.54
N HIS A 88 -25.53 -17.58 12.22
CA HIS A 88 -26.05 -18.93 12.13
C HIS A 88 -27.31 -19.03 13.03
N PHE A 89 -28.48 -18.72 12.47
CA PHE A 89 -29.80 -18.68 13.14
C PHE A 89 -30.25 -20.01 13.81
N MET A 90 -29.46 -21.08 13.80
CA MET A 90 -29.83 -22.38 14.40
C MET A 90 -28.69 -23.07 15.19
N ALA A 91 -27.53 -22.43 15.38
CA ALA A 91 -26.41 -23.01 16.14
C ALA A 91 -25.70 -21.96 16.99
N THR A 92 -25.54 -22.26 18.26
CA THR A 92 -24.90 -21.45 19.31
C THR A 92 -23.51 -20.92 18.92
N GLY A 93 -23.41 -19.65 18.53
CA GLY A 93 -22.13 -18.93 18.42
C GLY A 93 -22.11 -17.93 17.26
N GLN A 94 -22.10 -16.64 17.57
CA GLN A 94 -21.86 -15.58 16.60
C GLN A 94 -20.36 -15.59 16.24
N SER A 95 -20.03 -15.85 14.97
CA SER A 95 -18.64 -15.75 14.51
C SER A 95 -18.42 -14.45 13.75
N THR A 96 -17.72 -13.51 14.39
CA THR A 96 -17.35 -12.22 13.80
C THR A 96 -15.93 -12.32 13.28
N ALA A 97 -15.77 -12.26 11.96
CA ALA A 97 -14.47 -12.13 11.31
C ALA A 97 -14.21 -10.65 11.00
N ILE A 98 -13.20 -10.07 11.64
CA ILE A 98 -12.73 -8.71 11.37
C ILE A 98 -11.46 -8.82 10.55
N THR A 99 -11.52 -8.33 9.31
CA THR A 99 -10.35 -8.19 8.43
C THR A 99 -10.11 -6.72 8.16
N GLY A 100 -8.89 -6.26 8.38
CA GLY A 100 -8.47 -4.90 8.06
C GLY A 100 -7.03 -4.82 7.58
N VAL A 101 -6.70 -3.74 6.89
CA VAL A 101 -5.38 -3.49 6.31
C VAL A 101 -4.87 -2.13 6.75
N THR A 102 -3.57 -2.05 7.06
CA THR A 102 -2.89 -0.78 7.31
C THR A 102 -2.28 -0.30 6.01
N VAL A 103 -2.68 0.89 5.58
CA VAL A 103 -2.16 1.54 4.37
C VAL A 103 -1.30 2.72 4.77
N GLY A 104 -0.07 2.76 4.26
CA GLY A 104 0.82 3.92 4.32
C GLY A 104 0.68 4.72 3.04
N VAL A 105 0.42 6.03 3.17
CA VAL A 105 0.44 7.01 2.10
C VAL A 105 1.74 7.78 2.19
N TYR A 106 2.53 7.75 1.12
CA TYR A 106 3.85 8.38 1.06
C TYR A 106 3.85 9.45 -0.03
N LEU A 107 4.14 10.68 0.38
CA LEU A 107 4.29 11.82 -0.52
C LEU A 107 5.76 12.12 -0.73
N PHE A 108 6.15 12.15 -2.00
CA PHE A 108 7.49 12.47 -2.44
C PHE A 108 7.52 13.80 -3.20
N ARG A 109 8.58 14.61 -2.99
CA ARG A 109 8.93 15.71 -3.90
C ARG A 109 10.00 15.32 -4.88
N ASN A 110 9.95 15.92 -6.06
CA ASN A 110 11.00 15.76 -7.06
C ASN A 110 12.19 16.66 -6.72
N THR A 111 13.36 16.08 -6.50
CA THR A 111 14.57 16.85 -6.17
C THR A 111 15.14 17.64 -7.35
N ASN A 112 14.78 17.26 -8.58
CA ASN A 112 15.33 17.88 -9.80
C ASN A 112 14.60 19.16 -10.21
N VAL A 113 13.46 19.51 -9.60
CA VAL A 113 12.67 20.69 -9.99
C VAL A 113 13.11 21.95 -9.22
N GLY A 114 14.02 21.82 -8.26
CA GLY A 114 14.47 22.92 -7.39
C GLY A 114 15.71 23.68 -7.85
N SER A 115 16.39 23.30 -8.95
CA SER A 115 17.65 23.92 -9.39
C SER A 115 17.55 24.79 -10.65
N SER A 116 16.35 25.26 -11.01
CA SER A 116 16.16 26.26 -12.07
C SER A 116 15.57 27.53 -11.46
N GLY A 117 16.43 28.30 -10.79
CA GLY A 117 16.02 29.54 -10.15
C GLY A 117 17.06 30.11 -9.20
N GLU A 118 18.33 30.21 -9.63
CA GLU A 118 19.27 31.22 -9.13
C GLU A 118 20.31 31.55 -10.21
#